data_AF-A0A0V7ZAC6-F1
#
_entry.id   AF-A0A0V7ZAC6-F1
#
_cell.length_a   1.000
_cell.length_b   1.000
_cell.length_c   1.000
_cell.angle_alpha   90.00
_cell.angle_beta   90.00
_cell.angle_gamma   90.00
#
_symmetry.space_group_name_H-M   'P 1'
#
loop_
_entity.id
_entity.type
_entity.pdbx_description
1 polymer ?
#
loop_
_entity_poly.entity_id
_entity_poly.type
_entity_poly.pdbx_seq_one_letter_code
_entity_poly.pdbx_strand_id
1 'polypeptide(L)'
;MIVYIAAGNLDAARTIWHHQQSRRAGKLFPPGSRAHRWQMQLATVAEPLTAGDRPALAKILHDWEAANVRGTELEPYWEPTPFPLER
;
A
#
# COMPACT_ATOMS: atom_id res chain seq x y z
N MET A 1 1.62 7.82 3.84
CA MET A 1 2.58 6.80 3.35
C MET A 1 2.19 6.32 1.97
N ILE A 2 1.11 5.55 1.81
CA ILE A 2 0.69 5.00 0.50
C ILE A 2 0.55 6.07 -0.59
N VAL A 3 -0.05 7.23 -0.29
CA VAL A 3 -0.13 8.35 -1.23
C VAL A 3 1.26 8.85 -1.68
N TYR A 4 2.26 8.83 -0.80
CA TYR A 4 3.63 9.21 -1.16
C TYR A 4 4.32 8.14 -2.01
N ILE A 5 4.00 6.85 -1.78
CA ILE A 5 4.43 5.77 -2.66
C ILE A 5 3.86 5.99 -4.05
N ALA A 6 2.54 6.16 -4.18
CA ALA A 6 1.87 6.42 -5.46
C ALA A 6 2.43 7.66 -6.17
N ALA A 7 2.73 8.73 -5.42
CA ALA A 7 3.34 9.95 -5.96
C ALA A 7 4.82 9.79 -6.35
N GLY A 8 5.45 8.64 -6.09
CA GLY A 8 6.88 8.41 -6.35
C GLY A 8 7.83 9.02 -5.30
N ASN A 9 7.31 9.65 -4.25
CA ASN A 9 8.11 10.20 -3.16
C ASN A 9 8.43 9.11 -2.12
N LEU A 10 9.35 8.21 -2.47
CA LEU A 10 9.70 7.06 -1.64
C LEU A 10 10.41 7.46 -0.34
N ASP A 11 11.13 8.57 -0.31
CA ASP A 11 11.80 9.03 0.91
C ASP A 11 10.79 9.49 1.96
N ALA A 12 9.81 10.32 1.57
CA ALA A 12 8.72 10.68 2.48
C ALA A 12 7.92 9.45 2.92
N ALA A 13 7.70 8.49 2.01
CA ALA A 13 7.05 7.23 2.35
C ALA A 13 7.85 6.43 3.40
N ARG A 14 9.16 6.29 3.26
CA ARG A 14 10.05 5.59 4.22
C ARG A 14 10.05 6.29 5.58
N THR A 15 10.17 7.61 5.64
CA THR A 15 10.10 8.36 6.91
C THR A 15 8.80 8.08 7.66
N ILE A 16 7.67 8.09 6.96
CA ILE A 16 6.37 7.80 7.56
C ILE A 16 6.28 6.32 7.98
N TRP A 17 6.79 5.39 7.16
CA TRP A 17 6.80 3.96 7.47
C TRP A 17 7.57 3.67 8.76
N HIS A 18 8.78 4.21 8.91
CA HIS A 18 9.58 4.04 10.12
C HIS A 18 8.88 4.60 11.35
N HIS A 19 8.30 5.81 11.27
CA HIS A 19 7.53 6.38 12.37
C HIS A 19 6.30 5.53 12.72
N GLN A 20 5.61 4.95 11.72
CA GLN A 20 4.46 4.06 11.96
C GLN A 20 4.87 2.72 12.55
N GLN A 21 5.98 2.11 12.10
CA GLN A 21 6.50 0.88 12.68
C GLN A 21 6.79 1.08 14.17
N SER A 22 7.47 2.15 14.56
CA SER A 22 7.76 2.45 15.96
C SER A 22 6.51 2.60 16.81
N ARG A 23 5.43 3.21 16.29
CA ARG A 23 4.14 3.35 17.00
C ARG A 23 3.31 2.07 17.07
N ARG A 24 3.60 1.10 16.21
CA ARG A 24 2.89 -0.19 16.12
C ARG A 24 3.65 -1.33 16.77
N ALA A 25 4.94 -1.17 17.05
CA ALA A 25 5.72 -2.12 17.81
C ALA A 25 5.00 -2.46 19.13
N GLY A 26 4.71 -3.75 19.34
CA GLY A 26 4.01 -4.24 20.54
C GLY A 26 2.48 -4.10 20.54
N LYS A 27 1.85 -3.51 19.51
CA LYS A 27 0.38 -3.50 19.40
C LYS A 27 -0.12 -4.80 18.78
N LEU A 28 -0.85 -5.58 19.56
CA LEU A 28 -1.62 -6.73 19.08
C LEU A 28 -2.99 -6.24 18.60
N PHE A 29 -3.29 -6.50 17.33
CA PHE A 29 -4.65 -6.33 16.80
C PHE A 29 -5.35 -7.68 16.81
N PRO A 30 -6.62 -7.77 17.24
CA PRO A 30 -7.36 -9.02 17.19
C PRO A 30 -7.33 -9.60 15.76
N PRO A 31 -6.98 -10.88 15.58
CA PRO A 31 -7.01 -11.53 14.28
C PRO A 31 -8.37 -11.35 13.61
N GLY A 32 -8.38 -11.09 12.31
CA GLY A 32 -9.61 -10.84 11.55
C GLY A 32 -10.25 -9.47 11.78
N SER A 33 -9.76 -8.64 12.69
CA SER A 33 -10.21 -7.24 12.78
C SER A 33 -9.80 -6.44 11.53
N ARG A 34 -10.54 -5.36 11.25
CA ARG A 34 -10.19 -4.42 10.17
C ARG A 34 -8.76 -3.89 10.33
N ALA A 35 -8.35 -3.60 11.56
CA ALA A 35 -7.01 -3.10 11.87
C ALA A 35 -5.92 -4.16 11.60
N HIS A 36 -6.17 -5.43 11.96
CA HIS A 36 -5.26 -6.53 11.64
C HIS A 36 -5.12 -6.75 10.13
N ARG A 37 -6.24 -6.78 9.37
CA ARG A 37 -6.19 -6.88 7.90
C ARG A 37 -5.42 -5.72 7.27
N TRP A 38 -5.69 -4.50 7.73
CA TRP A 38 -4.98 -3.31 7.26
C TRP A 38 -3.49 -3.36 7.57
N GLN A 39 -3.10 -3.87 8.74
CA GLN A 39 -1.69 -4.06 9.09
C GLN A 39 -1.02 -5.06 8.15
N MET A 40 -1.65 -6.21 7.89
CA MET A 40 -1.13 -7.23 6.98
C MET A 40 -0.97 -6.68 5.56
N GLN A 41 -1.97 -5.94 5.07
CA GLN A 41 -1.91 -5.30 3.76
C GLN A 41 -0.75 -4.30 3.69
N LEU A 42 -0.60 -3.41 4.68
CA LEU A 42 0.52 -2.47 4.73
C LEU A 42 1.89 -3.14 4.85
N ALA A 43 1.98 -4.36 5.40
CA ALA A 43 3.25 -5.09 5.47
C ALA A 43 3.76 -5.51 4.07
N THR A 44 2.86 -5.71 3.10
CA THR A 44 3.24 -6.13 1.74
C THR A 44 4.09 -5.09 0.99
N VAL A 45 3.95 -3.80 1.30
CA VAL A 45 4.75 -2.73 0.69
C VAL A 45 6.08 -2.48 1.41
N ALA A 46 6.32 -3.10 2.56
CA ALA A 46 7.46 -2.76 3.43
C ALA A 46 8.82 -3.07 2.80
N GLU A 47 8.95 -4.27 2.23
CA GLU A 47 10.19 -4.72 1.59
C GLU A 47 10.43 -3.97 0.26
N PRO A 48 9.45 -3.85 -0.66
CA PRO A 48 9.62 -3.06 -1.88
C PRO A 48 9.92 -1.58 -1.61
N LEU A 49 9.31 -0.99 -0.57
CA LEU A 49 9.59 0.39 -0.15
C LEU A 49 11.03 0.55 0.32
N THR A 50 11.54 -0.41 1.08
CA THR A 50 12.92 -0.39 1.59
C THR A 50 13.91 -0.58 0.43
N ALA A 51 13.65 -1.52 -0.46
CA ALA A 51 14.44 -1.78 -1.66
C ALA A 51 14.36 -0.64 -2.70
N GLY A 52 13.35 0.22 -2.62
CA GLY A 52 13.08 1.22 -3.66
C GLY A 52 12.58 0.59 -4.96
N ASP A 53 12.00 -0.60 -4.89
CA ASP A 53 11.48 -1.35 -6.04
C ASP A 53 10.17 -0.71 -6.52
N ARG A 54 10.31 0.23 -7.46
CA ARG A 54 9.19 0.97 -8.02
C ARG A 54 8.20 0.07 -8.77
N PRO A 55 8.64 -0.86 -9.65
CA PRO A 55 7.74 -1.82 -10.29
C PRO A 55 6.94 -2.67 -9.31
N ALA A 56 7.57 -3.23 -8.27
CA ALA A 56 6.88 -4.05 -7.29
C ALA A 56 5.85 -3.24 -6.49
N LEU A 57 6.20 -2.00 -6.10
CA LEU A 57 5.27 -1.08 -5.44
C LEU A 57 4.06 -0.76 -6.32
N ALA A 58 4.29 -0.44 -7.61
CA ALA A 58 3.21 -0.15 -8.55
C ALA A 58 2.28 -1.35 -8.70
N LYS A 59 2.83 -2.55 -8.85
CA LYS A 59 2.05 -3.79 -8.93
C LYS A 59 1.16 -3.98 -7.70
N ILE A 60 1.70 -3.81 -6.50
CA ILE A 60 0.93 -3.95 -5.25
C ILE A 60 -0.22 -2.93 -5.19
N LEU A 61 0.02 -1.68 -5.60
CA LEU A 61 -1.03 -0.66 -5.61
C LEU A 61 -2.13 -0.98 -6.62
N HIS A 62 -1.78 -1.40 -7.83
CA HIS A 62 -2.74 -1.85 -8.85
C HIS A 62 -3.56 -3.03 -8.38
N ASP A 63 -2.93 -4.02 -7.74
CA ASP A 63 -3.62 -5.19 -7.17
C ASP A 63 -4.64 -4.75 -6.09
N TRP A 64 -4.30 -3.73 -5.28
CA TRP A 64 -5.22 -3.19 -4.27
C TRP A 64 -6.38 -2.40 -4.87
N GLU A 65 -6.14 -1.59 -5.90
CA GLU A 65 -7.21 -0.89 -6.61
C GLU A 65 -8.18 -1.90 -7.26
N ALA A 66 -7.65 -2.89 -7.98
CA ALA A 66 -8.43 -3.97 -8.58
C ALA A 66 -9.26 -4.73 -7.52
N ALA A 67 -8.67 -5.05 -6.37
CA ALA A 67 -9.37 -5.73 -5.28
C ALA A 67 -10.51 -4.90 -4.68
N ASN A 68 -10.39 -3.58 -4.67
CA ASN A 68 -11.43 -2.68 -4.13
C ASN A 68 -12.61 -2.50 -5.08
N VAL A 69 -12.40 -2.61 -6.39
CA VAL A 69 -13.49 -2.48 -7.38
C VAL A 69 -14.15 -3.80 -7.70
N ARG A 70 -13.48 -4.94 -7.50
CA ARG A 70 -14.02 -6.26 -7.80
C ARG A 70 -15.35 -6.53 -7.08
N GLY A 71 -16.34 -6.97 -7.84
CA GLY A 71 -17.69 -7.28 -7.36
C GLY A 71 -18.56 -6.06 -7.10
N THR A 72 -18.11 -4.85 -7.47
CA THR A 72 -18.88 -3.61 -7.35
C THR A 72 -19.50 -3.24 -8.69
N GLU A 73 -20.51 -2.36 -8.68
CA GLU A 73 -21.09 -1.78 -9.90
C GLU A 73 -20.08 -0.94 -10.71
N LEU A 74 -18.94 -0.58 -10.10
CA LEU A 74 -17.86 0.17 -10.76
C LEU A 74 -16.90 -0.74 -11.54
N GLU A 75 -16.86 -2.06 -11.26
CA GLU A 75 -15.92 -2.99 -11.90
C GLU A 75 -15.95 -2.91 -13.45
N PRO A 76 -17.12 -2.84 -14.13
CA PRO A 76 -17.17 -2.75 -15.59
C PRO A 76 -16.63 -1.44 -16.18
N TYR A 77 -16.47 -0.40 -15.36
CA TYR A 77 -16.04 0.95 -15.78
C TYR A 77 -14.63 1.29 -15.30
N TRP A 78 -14.02 0.40 -14.52
CA TRP A 78 -12.70 0.65 -13.95
C TRP A 78 -11.61 0.20 -14.91
N GLU A 79 -10.65 1.09 -15.14
CA GLU A 79 -9.40 0.80 -15.82
C GLU A 79 -8.23 1.23 -14.92
N PRO A 80 -7.16 0.41 -14.80
CA PRO A 80 -6.00 0.80 -14.02
C PRO A 80 -5.33 2.03 -14.64
N THR A 81 -5.13 3.08 -13.82
CA THR A 81 -4.42 4.29 -14.25
C THR A 81 -3.01 4.31 -13.70
N PRO A 82 -1.99 4.66 -14.50
CA PRO A 82 -0.61 4.65 -14.03
C PRO A 82 -0.39 5.68 -12.91
N PHE A 83 0.24 5.25 -11.84
CA PHE A 83 0.69 6.13 -10.77
C PHE A 83 1.88 7.00 -11.23
N PRO A 84 2.06 8.20 -10.64
CA PRO A 84 3.29 8.98 -10.83
C PRO A 84 4.58 8.20 -10.54
N LEU A 85 4.54 7.25 -9.62
CA LEU A 85 5.60 6.27 -9.31
C LEU A 85 6.08 5.45 -10.51
N GLU A 86 5.25 5.27 -11.54
CA GLU A 86 5.58 4.47 -12.73
C GLU A 86 6.29 5.27 -13.82
N ARG A 87 6.55 6.55 -13.56
CA ARG A 87 7.24 7.48 -14.48
C ARG A 87 8.71 7.69 -14.14
#